data_AF-A0A074WMD7-F1
#
_entry.id   AF-A0A074WMD7-F1
#
_cell.length_a   1.000
_cell.length_b   1.000
_cell.length_c   1.000
_cell.angle_alpha   90.00
_cell.angle_beta   90.00
_cell.angle_gamma   90.00
#
_symmetry.space_group_name_H-M   'P 1'
#
loop_
_entity.id
_entity.type
_entity.pdbx_description
1 polymer ?
#
loop_
_entity_poly.entity_id
_entity_poly.type
_entity_poly.pdbx_seq_one_letter_code
_entity_poly.pdbx_strand_id
1 'polypeptide(L)'
;DDIFGSAPNSPLQSPTQDENDINIPAAQLHTSNSERSDIPRLRSVHVTSGYRDGISVSKAEHVQHGFDEGFSLGAVIGLKSGWLLGILEGLVRAIQSASTISEQAKEDVVANFITARMELGLQSLFGKEYFGEDGIWVFEVQGEGEGEVTFRDVADAHPLVKKWVDEVE
;
A
#
# COMPACT_ATOMS: atom_id res chain seq x y z
N ASP A 1 19.33 -23.25 3.45
CA ASP A 1 20.25 -22.15 3.15
C ASP A 1 20.35 -21.20 4.32
N ASP A 2 21.35 -21.46 5.15
CA ASP A 2 21.76 -20.62 6.26
C ASP A 2 22.78 -19.60 5.70
N ILE A 3 22.32 -18.36 5.48
CA ILE A 3 23.05 -17.30 4.76
C ILE A 3 23.96 -16.50 5.72
N PHE A 4 23.90 -16.77 7.03
CA PHE A 4 24.72 -16.11 8.04
C PHE A 4 25.88 -17.01 8.48
N GLY A 5 26.76 -17.29 7.52
CA GLY A 5 27.98 -18.06 7.72
C GLY A 5 28.94 -17.41 8.71
N SER A 6 29.31 -18.21 9.71
CA SER A 6 30.66 -18.37 10.26
C SER A 6 31.25 -17.19 11.05
N ALA A 7 31.25 -17.35 12.37
CA ALA A 7 32.16 -16.62 13.26
C ALA A 7 33.61 -16.74 12.77
N PRO A 8 34.43 -15.67 12.81
CA PRO A 8 35.81 -15.77 12.37
C PRO A 8 36.62 -16.63 13.35
N ASN A 9 37.38 -17.57 12.80
CA ASN A 9 38.33 -18.40 13.53
C ASN A 9 39.33 -17.50 14.28
N SER A 10 39.56 -17.79 15.57
CA SER A 10 40.55 -17.06 16.38
C SER A 10 41.97 -17.30 15.83
N PRO A 11 42.84 -16.28 15.73
CA PRO A 11 44.19 -16.48 15.22
C PRO A 11 45.04 -17.24 16.25
N LEU A 12 45.61 -18.37 15.81
CA LEU A 12 46.66 -19.10 16.53
C LEU A 12 47.98 -18.30 16.39
N GLN A 13 48.49 -17.76 17.49
CA GLN A 13 49.82 -17.15 17.54
C GLN A 13 50.90 -18.22 17.66
N SER A 14 51.73 -18.36 16.63
CA SER A 14 53.03 -19.04 16.71
C SER A 14 54.08 -18.08 17.26
N PRO A 15 54.94 -18.47 18.23
CA PRO A 15 55.99 -17.59 18.72
C PRO A 15 57.22 -17.74 17.80
N THR A 16 57.49 -16.73 16.98
CA THR A 16 58.81 -16.56 16.37
C THR A 16 59.65 -15.69 17.29
N GLN A 17 60.64 -16.30 17.95
CA GLN A 17 61.73 -15.62 18.64
C GLN A 17 62.61 -14.92 17.60
N ASP A 18 62.87 -13.63 17.80
CA ASP A 18 64.16 -13.04 17.45
C ASP A 18 64.43 -11.79 18.31
N GLU A 19 65.70 -11.64 18.66
CA GLU A 19 66.27 -10.82 19.73
C GLU A 19 66.39 -9.33 19.36
N ASN A 20 66.04 -8.42 20.28
CA ASN A 20 66.84 -7.23 20.66
C ASN A 20 66.14 -6.32 21.69
N ASP A 21 66.94 -5.87 22.65
CA ASP A 21 66.65 -5.09 23.85
C ASP A 21 65.88 -3.78 23.66
N ILE A 22 64.77 -3.62 24.41
CA ILE A 22 64.51 -2.47 25.31
C ILE A 22 63.65 -2.99 26.48
N ASN A 23 64.24 -3.14 27.67
CA ASN A 23 63.51 -3.53 28.90
C ASN A 23 62.67 -2.36 29.43
N ILE A 24 61.53 -2.08 28.79
CA ILE A 24 60.45 -1.31 29.39
C ILE A 24 59.63 -2.30 30.25
N PRO A 25 59.41 -2.04 31.55
CA PRO A 25 58.59 -2.92 32.37
C PRO A 25 57.20 -3.08 31.73
N ALA A 26 56.90 -4.29 31.24
CA ALA A 26 55.65 -4.61 30.55
C ALA A 26 54.39 -4.27 31.38
N ALA A 27 54.52 -4.12 32.70
CA ALA A 27 53.45 -3.74 33.61
C ALA A 27 52.82 -2.35 33.33
N GLN A 28 53.51 -1.44 32.62
CA GLN A 28 53.00 -0.08 32.36
C GLN A 28 52.41 0.14 30.95
N LEU A 29 52.57 -0.78 30.01
CA LEU A 29 51.96 -0.70 28.67
C LEU A 29 50.64 -1.49 28.56
N HIS A 30 50.27 -2.24 29.59
CA HIS A 30 49.07 -3.08 29.63
C HIS A 30 47.82 -2.42 30.23
N THR A 31 47.81 -1.10 30.44
CA THR A 31 46.61 -0.38 30.95
C THR A 31 45.92 0.50 29.92
N SER A 32 46.50 0.73 28.74
CA SER A 32 45.92 1.63 27.72
C SER A 32 45.30 0.92 26.51
N ASN A 33 45.26 -0.42 26.50
CA ASN A 33 44.64 -1.19 25.41
C ASN A 33 43.44 -2.04 25.88
N SER A 34 42.94 -1.79 27.10
CA SER A 34 41.76 -2.46 27.66
C SER A 34 40.44 -1.90 27.13
N GLU A 35 40.46 -0.75 26.46
CA GLU A 35 39.31 -0.28 25.69
C GLU A 35 39.39 -0.88 24.28
N ARG A 36 38.90 -2.12 24.14
CA ARG A 36 38.58 -2.68 22.81
C ARG A 36 37.75 -1.64 22.06
N SER A 37 38.30 -1.08 20.98
CA SER A 37 37.63 -0.03 20.22
C SER A 37 36.23 -0.48 19.82
N ASP A 38 35.21 0.22 20.33
CA ASP A 38 33.81 -0.02 20.00
C ASP A 38 33.43 0.51 18.60
N ILE A 39 34.35 1.21 17.94
CA ILE A 39 34.14 1.86 16.64
C ILE A 39 33.70 0.87 15.55
N PRO A 40 34.29 -0.33 15.39
CA PRO A 40 33.84 -1.29 14.38
C PRO A 40 32.43 -1.81 14.67
N ARG A 41 32.08 -1.99 15.95
CA ARG A 41 30.74 -2.44 16.39
C ARG A 41 29.70 -1.34 16.19
N LEU A 42 30.02 -0.10 16.55
CA LEU A 42 29.17 1.06 16.30
C LEU A 42 28.94 1.27 14.81
N ARG A 43 29.98 1.09 13.98
CA ARG A 43 29.86 1.17 12.53
C ARG A 43 28.97 0.06 11.98
N SER A 44 29.13 -1.19 12.42
CA SER A 44 28.28 -2.29 11.95
C SER A 44 26.82 -2.06 12.35
N VAL A 45 26.55 -1.66 13.59
CA VAL A 45 25.21 -1.30 14.06
C VAL A 45 24.63 -0.15 13.23
N HIS A 46 25.39 0.90 12.98
CA HIS A 46 24.91 2.06 12.21
C HIS A 46 24.65 1.71 10.74
N VAL A 47 25.53 0.93 10.10
CA VAL A 47 25.33 0.47 8.71
C VAL A 47 24.10 -0.43 8.61
N THR A 48 23.93 -1.38 9.53
CA THR A 48 22.77 -2.26 9.54
C THR A 48 21.48 -1.49 9.83
N SER A 49 21.49 -0.55 10.79
CA SER A 49 20.33 0.30 11.07
C SER A 49 20.00 1.18 9.87
N GLY A 50 20.99 1.88 9.31
CA GLY A 50 20.80 2.77 8.16
C GLY A 50 20.34 2.05 6.90
N TYR A 51 20.79 0.82 6.65
CA TYR A 51 20.27 0.00 5.55
C TYR A 51 18.80 -0.38 5.78
N ARG A 52 18.44 -0.82 6.99
CA ARG A 52 17.04 -1.16 7.31
C ARG A 52 16.14 0.06 7.23
N ASP A 53 16.59 1.19 7.78
CA ASP A 53 15.87 2.45 7.75
C ASP A 53 15.72 2.95 6.31
N GLY A 54 16.77 2.88 5.49
CA GLY A 54 16.72 3.25 4.08
C GLY A 54 15.72 2.42 3.27
N ILE A 55 15.69 1.09 3.48
CA ILE A 55 14.71 0.22 2.81
C ILE A 55 13.29 0.51 3.29
N SER A 56 13.09 0.72 4.60
CA SER A 56 11.78 1.06 5.16
C SER A 56 11.27 2.40 4.64
N VAL A 57 12.10 3.44 4.64
CA VAL A 57 11.76 4.77 4.14
C VAL A 57 11.44 4.73 2.65
N SER A 58 12.31 4.11 1.84
CA SER A 58 12.11 4.04 0.39
C SER A 58 10.82 3.30 0.01
N LYS A 59 10.48 2.21 0.70
CA LYS A 59 9.21 1.49 0.48
C LYS A 59 8.00 2.30 0.93
N ALA A 60 8.08 2.94 2.09
CA ALA A 60 6.99 3.75 2.61
C ALA A 60 6.70 4.95 1.70
N GLU A 61 7.73 5.62 1.19
CA GLU A 61 7.60 6.79 0.32
C GLU A 61 6.90 6.46 -1.00
N HIS A 62 7.30 5.39 -1.68
CA HIS A 62 6.69 5.00 -2.96
C HIS A 62 5.24 4.52 -2.81
N VAL A 63 4.93 3.77 -1.75
CA VAL A 63 3.56 3.29 -1.49
C VAL A 63 2.65 4.44 -1.10
N GLN A 64 3.12 5.36 -0.26
CA GLN A 64 2.32 6.49 0.20
C GLN A 64 2.02 7.46 -0.95
N HIS A 65 2.99 7.71 -1.82
CA HIS A 65 2.78 8.60 -2.97
C HIS A 65 1.67 8.08 -3.90
N GLY A 66 1.72 6.80 -4.29
CA GLY A 66 0.67 6.21 -5.12
C GLY A 66 -0.70 6.16 -4.43
N PHE A 67 -0.73 5.97 -3.10
CA PHE A 67 -1.98 6.09 -2.35
C PHE A 67 -2.54 7.51 -2.40
N ASP A 68 -1.71 8.52 -2.15
CA ASP A 68 -2.14 9.92 -2.13
C ASP A 68 -2.67 10.37 -3.50
N GLU A 69 -2.06 9.89 -4.59
CA GLU A 69 -2.52 10.12 -5.97
C GLU A 69 -3.88 9.45 -6.26
N GLY A 70 -4.05 8.20 -5.85
CA GLY A 70 -5.28 7.44 -6.09
C GLY A 70 -6.43 7.77 -5.13
N PHE A 71 -6.14 8.28 -3.94
CA PHE A 71 -7.10 8.46 -2.86
C PHE A 71 -8.23 9.43 -3.25
N SER A 72 -7.90 10.56 -3.89
CA SER A 72 -8.90 11.55 -4.32
C SER A 72 -9.87 10.98 -5.35
N LEU A 73 -9.36 10.28 -6.37
CA LEU A 73 -10.21 9.64 -7.39
C LEU A 73 -11.07 8.54 -6.76
N GLY A 74 -10.46 7.68 -5.94
CA GLY A 74 -11.15 6.62 -5.25
C GLY A 74 -12.26 7.14 -4.32
N ALA A 75 -12.04 8.28 -3.66
CA ALA A 75 -13.04 8.93 -2.82
C ALA A 75 -14.23 9.45 -3.64
N VAL A 76 -14.01 10.02 -4.83
CA VAL A 76 -15.09 10.50 -5.69
C VAL A 76 -15.92 9.33 -6.24
N ILE A 77 -15.26 8.27 -6.75
CA ILE A 77 -15.95 7.06 -7.22
C ILE A 77 -16.72 6.40 -6.06
N GLY A 78 -16.08 6.27 -4.89
CA GLY A 78 -16.66 5.66 -3.70
C GLY A 78 -17.85 6.45 -3.15
N LEU A 79 -17.79 7.78 -3.18
CA LEU A 79 -18.91 8.64 -2.79
C LEU A 79 -20.11 8.41 -3.73
N LYS A 80 -19.86 8.35 -5.04
CA LYS A 80 -20.92 8.19 -6.03
C LYS A 80 -21.54 6.79 -5.98
N SER A 81 -20.73 5.73 -5.87
CA SER A 81 -21.23 4.37 -5.71
C SER A 81 -21.97 4.17 -4.38
N GLY A 82 -21.49 4.78 -3.29
CA GLY A 82 -22.18 4.78 -2.01
C GLY A 82 -23.54 5.47 -2.05
N TRP A 83 -23.65 6.59 -2.77
CA TRP A 83 -24.92 7.28 -2.99
C TRP A 83 -25.92 6.41 -3.78
N LEU A 84 -25.47 5.78 -4.88
CA LEU A 84 -26.29 4.85 -5.66
C LEU A 84 -26.81 3.68 -4.82
N LEU A 85 -25.92 3.02 -4.07
CA LEU A 85 -26.30 1.93 -3.17
C LEU A 85 -27.28 2.38 -2.09
N GLY A 86 -27.11 3.59 -1.55
CA GLY A 86 -28.03 4.17 -0.57
C GLY A 86 -29.43 4.39 -1.13
N ILE A 87 -29.54 4.89 -2.37
CA ILE A 87 -30.84 5.06 -3.04
C ILE A 87 -31.50 3.70 -3.31
N LEU A 88 -30.76 2.76 -3.88
CA LEU A 88 -31.29 1.43 -4.19
C LEU A 88 -31.72 0.68 -2.92
N GLU A 89 -30.96 0.80 -1.83
CA GLU A 89 -31.36 0.24 -0.53
C GLU A 89 -32.65 0.90 0.01
N GLY A 90 -32.76 2.23 -0.13
CA GLY A 90 -33.97 2.97 0.22
C GLY A 90 -35.18 2.51 -0.59
N LEU A 91 -35.00 2.29 -1.89
CA LEU A 91 -36.04 1.79 -2.80
C LEU A 91 -36.49 0.38 -2.41
N VAL A 92 -35.55 -0.53 -2.15
CA VAL A 92 -35.84 -1.89 -1.67
C VAL A 92 -36.69 -1.83 -0.40
N ARG A 93 -36.30 -1.02 0.59
CA ARG A 93 -37.04 -0.89 1.85
C ARG A 93 -38.44 -0.31 1.64
N ALA A 94 -38.58 0.70 0.80
CA ALA A 94 -39.87 1.30 0.48
C ALA A 94 -40.81 0.28 -0.21
N ILE A 95 -40.32 -0.44 -1.22
CA ILE A 95 -41.09 -1.43 -1.97
C ILE A 95 -41.46 -2.64 -1.11
N GLN A 96 -40.56 -3.12 -0.26
CA GLN A 96 -40.85 -4.22 0.66
C GLN A 96 -41.95 -3.85 1.67
N SER A 97 -41.98 -2.59 2.12
CA SER A 97 -43.00 -2.10 3.05
C SER A 97 -44.37 -1.87 2.40
N ALA A 98 -44.44 -1.78 1.06
CA ALA A 98 -45.68 -1.54 0.34
C ALA A 98 -46.54 -2.81 0.27
N SER A 99 -47.77 -2.74 0.79
CA SER A 99 -48.74 -3.84 0.73
C SER A 99 -49.41 -4.00 -0.64
N THR A 100 -49.30 -2.99 -1.50
CA THR A 100 -49.95 -2.95 -2.83
C THR A 100 -49.09 -3.50 -3.96
N ILE A 101 -47.79 -3.71 -3.71
CA ILE A 101 -46.85 -4.23 -4.71
C ILE A 101 -46.84 -5.75 -4.64
N SER A 102 -46.80 -6.41 -5.80
CA SER A 102 -46.75 -7.87 -5.90
C SER A 102 -45.47 -8.42 -5.28
N GLU A 103 -45.55 -9.62 -4.70
CA GLU A 103 -44.37 -10.29 -4.12
C GLU A 103 -43.27 -10.52 -5.17
N GLN A 104 -43.65 -10.83 -6.41
CA GLN A 104 -42.69 -10.96 -7.52
C GLN A 104 -41.86 -9.69 -7.71
N ALA A 105 -42.51 -8.52 -7.74
CA ALA A 105 -41.78 -7.25 -7.91
C ALA A 105 -40.89 -6.92 -6.71
N LYS A 106 -41.25 -7.38 -5.50
CA LYS A 106 -40.38 -7.24 -4.32
C LYS A 106 -39.14 -8.11 -4.44
N GLU A 107 -39.29 -9.35 -4.91
CA GLU A 107 -38.16 -10.25 -5.18
C GLU A 107 -37.24 -9.70 -6.27
N ASP A 108 -37.81 -9.21 -7.37
CA ASP A 108 -37.05 -8.65 -8.49
C ASP A 108 -36.20 -7.45 -8.06
N VAL A 109 -36.75 -6.55 -7.24
CA VAL A 109 -36.01 -5.38 -6.71
C VAL A 109 -34.88 -5.80 -5.77
N VAL A 110 -35.08 -6.83 -4.96
CA VAL A 110 -34.02 -7.39 -4.10
C VAL A 110 -32.91 -8.02 -4.95
N ALA A 111 -33.27 -8.78 -5.99
CA ALA A 111 -32.30 -9.36 -6.91
C ALA A 111 -31.49 -8.29 -7.65
N ASN A 112 -32.15 -7.20 -8.06
CA ASN A 112 -31.49 -6.06 -8.68
C ASN A 112 -30.49 -5.40 -7.72
N PHE A 113 -30.88 -5.19 -6.46
CA PHE A 113 -29.99 -4.64 -5.44
C PHE A 113 -28.76 -5.52 -5.15
N ILE A 114 -28.93 -6.85 -5.13
CA ILE A 114 -27.80 -7.77 -4.97
C ILE A 114 -26.82 -7.62 -6.13
N THR A 115 -27.33 -7.53 -7.36
CA THR A 115 -26.52 -7.29 -8.56
C THR A 115 -25.77 -5.95 -8.47
N ALA A 116 -26.48 -4.88 -8.09
CA ALA A 116 -25.89 -3.56 -7.90
C ALA A 116 -24.76 -3.58 -6.86
N ARG A 117 -24.95 -4.29 -5.74
CA ARG A 117 -23.94 -4.40 -4.68
C ARG A 117 -22.69 -5.15 -5.13
N MET A 118 -22.84 -6.16 -6.00
CA MET A 118 -21.71 -6.89 -6.56
C MET A 118 -20.93 -6.01 -7.54
N GLU A 119 -21.64 -5.32 -8.46
CA GLU A 119 -21.01 -4.48 -9.49
C GLU A 119 -20.41 -3.18 -8.93
N LEU A 120 -21.09 -2.52 -7.98
CA LEU A 120 -20.59 -1.31 -7.31
C LEU A 120 -19.62 -1.61 -6.16
N GLY A 121 -19.17 -2.86 -6.02
CA GLY A 121 -18.14 -3.24 -5.06
C GLY A 121 -16.75 -2.79 -5.50
N LEU A 122 -15.83 -2.59 -4.54
CA LEU A 122 -14.45 -2.14 -4.81
C LEU A 122 -13.73 -3.03 -5.84
N GLN A 123 -13.92 -4.34 -5.77
CA GLN A 123 -13.24 -5.29 -6.68
C GLN A 123 -13.69 -5.11 -8.14
N SER A 124 -14.93 -4.71 -8.35
CA SER A 124 -15.50 -4.50 -9.68
C SER A 124 -15.26 -3.08 -10.18
N LEU A 125 -15.39 -2.07 -9.31
CA LEU A 125 -15.12 -0.67 -9.66
C LEU A 125 -13.64 -0.43 -9.97
N PHE A 126 -12.72 -0.99 -9.18
CA PHE A 126 -11.28 -0.84 -9.39
C PHE A 126 -10.68 -2.08 -10.05
N GLY A 127 -11.49 -2.81 -10.81
CA GLY A 127 -11.08 -3.98 -11.56
C GLY A 127 -10.12 -3.62 -12.70
N LYS A 128 -9.36 -4.62 -13.18
CA LYS A 128 -8.42 -4.46 -14.31
C LYS A 128 -9.12 -4.13 -15.62
N GLU A 129 -10.44 -4.30 -15.66
CA GLU A 129 -11.31 -3.94 -16.77
C GLU A 129 -11.40 -2.42 -16.95
N TYR A 130 -11.25 -1.65 -15.86
CA TYR A 130 -11.40 -0.20 -15.86
C TYR A 130 -10.11 0.55 -15.51
N PHE A 131 -9.16 -0.10 -14.84
CA PHE A 131 -7.88 0.49 -14.42
C PHE A 131 -6.68 -0.35 -14.88
N GLY A 132 -5.65 0.33 -15.39
CA GLY A 132 -4.37 -0.26 -15.77
C GLY A 132 -3.48 -0.61 -14.55
N GLU A 133 -2.33 -1.26 -14.82
CA GLU A 133 -1.34 -1.58 -13.77
C GLU A 133 -0.68 -0.33 -13.17
N ASP A 134 -0.74 0.79 -13.89
CA ASP A 134 -0.32 2.13 -13.48
C ASP A 134 -1.38 2.89 -12.65
N GLY A 135 -2.57 2.31 -12.46
CA GLY A 135 -3.66 2.94 -11.72
C GLY A 135 -4.43 4.00 -12.53
N ILE A 136 -4.18 4.10 -13.84
CA ILE A 136 -4.86 5.04 -14.73
C ILE A 136 -6.09 4.34 -15.34
N TRP A 137 -7.20 5.07 -15.48
CA TRP A 137 -8.42 4.54 -16.09
C TRP A 137 -8.25 4.31 -17.59
N VAL A 138 -8.90 3.27 -18.13
CA VAL A 138 -8.78 2.88 -19.55
C VAL A 138 -10.00 3.23 -20.41
N PHE A 139 -11.04 3.80 -19.80
CA PHE A 139 -12.27 4.19 -20.49
C PHE A 139 -12.26 5.65 -20.94
N GLU A 140 -13.07 5.97 -21.95
CA GLU A 140 -13.17 7.31 -22.50
C GLU A 140 -13.91 8.25 -21.54
N VAL A 141 -13.29 9.38 -21.23
CA VAL A 141 -13.86 10.43 -20.37
C VAL A 141 -13.94 11.71 -21.17
N GLN A 142 -15.15 12.17 -21.45
CA GLN A 142 -15.36 13.48 -22.05
C GLN A 142 -15.35 14.52 -20.94
N GLY A 143 -14.28 15.32 -20.86
CA GLY A 143 -14.28 16.51 -20.01
C GLY A 143 -15.30 17.53 -20.51
N GLU A 144 -15.99 18.23 -19.61
CA GLU A 144 -16.84 19.36 -19.99
C GLU A 144 -15.96 20.53 -20.49
N GLY A 145 -15.73 20.61 -21.80
CA GLY A 145 -15.15 21.78 -22.49
C GLY A 145 -13.65 21.73 -22.79
N GLU A 146 -12.99 22.89 -22.85
CA GLU A 146 -11.54 23.06 -23.10
C GLU A 146 -10.66 22.85 -21.83
N GLY A 147 -11.25 22.32 -20.75
CA GLY A 147 -10.58 22.13 -19.46
C GLY A 147 -9.90 20.77 -19.29
N GLU A 148 -9.04 20.66 -18.27
CA GLU A 148 -8.49 19.39 -17.81
C GLU A 148 -9.61 18.48 -17.25
N VAL A 149 -9.54 17.18 -17.55
CA VAL A 149 -10.49 16.17 -17.05
C VAL A 149 -10.46 16.15 -15.53
N THR A 150 -11.60 16.35 -14.89
CA THR A 150 -11.71 16.28 -13.43
C THR A 150 -11.99 14.86 -12.94
N PHE A 151 -11.65 14.53 -11.70
CA PHE A 151 -11.99 13.23 -11.11
C PHE A 151 -13.50 12.96 -11.05
N ARG A 152 -14.32 14.02 -11.06
CA ARG A 152 -15.78 13.88 -11.14
C ARG A 152 -16.19 13.37 -12.52
N ASP A 153 -15.63 13.94 -13.58
CA ASP A 153 -15.90 13.48 -14.95
C ASP A 153 -15.50 12.01 -15.11
N VAL A 154 -14.37 11.61 -14.53
CA VAL A 154 -13.92 10.21 -14.53
C VAL A 154 -14.92 9.29 -13.80
N ALA A 155 -15.38 9.69 -12.62
CA ALA A 155 -16.38 8.93 -11.87
C ALA A 155 -17.73 8.87 -12.59
N ASP A 156 -18.10 9.92 -13.33
CA ASP A 156 -19.34 10.01 -14.11
C ASP A 156 -19.27 9.16 -15.38
N ALA A 157 -18.10 9.08 -16.01
CA ALA A 157 -17.84 8.25 -17.17
C ALA A 157 -17.62 6.76 -16.84
N HIS A 158 -17.38 6.41 -15.57
CA HIS A 158 -17.12 5.02 -15.17
C HIS A 158 -18.28 4.11 -15.60
N PRO A 159 -18.06 3.05 -16.40
CA PRO A 159 -19.13 2.29 -17.05
C PRO A 159 -20.19 1.71 -16.09
N LEU A 160 -19.77 1.10 -14.98
CA LEU A 160 -20.70 0.58 -13.97
C LEU A 160 -21.47 1.69 -13.26
N VAL A 161 -20.80 2.77 -12.86
CA VAL A 161 -21.46 3.89 -12.20
C VAL A 161 -22.48 4.51 -13.14
N LYS A 162 -22.14 4.75 -14.41
CA LYS A 162 -23.05 5.27 -15.42
C LYS A 162 -24.27 4.37 -15.60
N LYS A 163 -24.06 3.06 -15.78
CA LYS A 163 -25.15 2.07 -15.88
C LYS A 163 -26.16 2.20 -14.72
N TRP A 164 -25.67 2.30 -13.48
CA TRP A 164 -26.53 2.36 -12.31
C TRP A 164 -27.12 3.74 -12.05
N VAL A 165 -26.50 4.82 -12.54
CA VAL A 165 -27.13 6.15 -12.56
C VAL A 165 -28.32 6.14 -13.50
N ASP A 166 -28.16 5.62 -14.73
CA ASP A 166 -29.22 5.53 -15.74
C ASP A 166 -30.40 4.64 -15.28
N GLU A 167 -30.16 3.70 -14.35
CA GLU A 167 -31.19 2.85 -13.76
C GLU A 167 -31.97 3.56 -12.63
N VAL A 168 -31.36 4.56 -11.99
CA VAL A 168 -31.92 5.29 -10.85
C VAL A 168 -32.61 6.59 -11.27
N GLU A 169 -32.12 7.27 -12.31
CA GLU A 169 -32.66 8.52 -12.89
C GLU A 169 -33.76 8.26 -13.93
#